data_AF-A0AA85G8T6-F1
#
_entry.id   AF-A0AA85G8T6-F1
#
_cell.length_a   1.000
_cell.length_b   1.000
_cell.length_c   1.000
_cell.angle_alpha   90.00
_cell.angle_beta   90.00
_cell.angle_gamma   90.00
#
_symmetry.space_group_name_H-M   'P 1'
#
loop_
_entity.id
_entity.type
_entity.pdbx_description
1 polymer ?
#
loop_
_entity_poly.entity_id
_entity_poly.type
_entity_poly.pdbx_seq_one_letter_code
_entity_poly.pdbx_strand_id
1 'polypeptide(L)'
;MVVSNSKKNIEGCKLPVKLPDSDFFHNAEILGTRDVGDCTYYYVHYDDYNKRLDEWVSADRLDFSRIERPLKKSTKEPVTPVFSLSSTEDEVISSAELRTSESNLNPPLKYRSSSSSSLTQLKRKRPPDDIYEGPIHLTLQNDLNDLVFDDSPTSSGKPRQTGSMVSSHHEQDTVTRMRNLEWIELGRYRIKPWYFSPYPQELASVPCVYICEFCLKYLKSFTCLRRHLAKCTLKNPPGNEVYRKLPHSFFEIDGRKNKTYAQHLCLLAKLFLDHKTLYYDTDPFLFYVLCEVDSRGYHLVGYFSKEKESSEDYNVACILVLPPFQRKGYGKYLIEFSYELSKIEGKSGSPEKPLSDLGLLSYRSYWAQTILELLLNSKATETGQDPALSINDIVDRTCIKRDDVIATLSHLNVLYYVKGQHVIYLSRDLIQAHQKSMQRRNLRVDPKLLNWKSRDWSKRGRW
;
A
#
# COMPACT_ATOMS: atom_id res chain seq x y z
N MET A 1 -42.72 29.38 15.72
CA MET A 1 -41.57 28.64 16.28
C MET A 1 -40.78 28.05 15.13
N VAL A 2 -39.61 28.61 14.84
CA VAL A 2 -38.73 28.19 13.74
C VAL A 2 -37.75 27.17 14.33
N VAL A 3 -37.92 25.89 14.00
CA VAL A 3 -36.98 24.84 14.41
C VAL A 3 -35.77 24.89 13.46
N SER A 4 -34.67 25.41 14.00
CA SER A 4 -33.27 25.28 13.62
C SER A 4 -32.94 24.56 12.30
N ASN A 5 -32.66 25.34 11.25
CA ASN A 5 -32.09 24.88 9.98
C ASN A 5 -30.54 24.98 9.95
N SER A 6 -29.89 25.05 11.12
CA SER A 6 -28.46 25.41 11.27
C SER A 6 -27.48 24.24 11.30
N LYS A 7 -27.94 22.98 11.23
CA LYS A 7 -27.09 21.79 11.37
C LYS A 7 -26.59 21.17 10.04
N LYS A 8 -26.98 21.71 8.89
CA LYS A 8 -26.76 21.10 7.56
C LYS A 8 -25.48 21.54 6.82
N ASN A 9 -24.62 22.37 7.42
CA ASN A 9 -23.45 22.92 6.72
C ASN A 9 -22.20 22.94 7.60
N ILE A 10 -21.84 21.76 8.11
CA ILE A 10 -20.65 21.55 8.95
C ILE A 10 -19.70 20.49 8.37
N GLU A 11 -19.98 19.98 7.17
CA GLU A 11 -19.04 19.12 6.43
C GLU A 11 -17.75 19.90 6.14
N GLY A 12 -16.60 19.26 6.34
CA GLY A 12 -15.26 19.87 6.30
C GLY A 12 -14.88 20.67 7.55
N CYS A 13 -15.77 20.81 8.54
CA CYS A 13 -15.42 21.44 9.82
C CYS A 13 -14.75 20.42 10.75
N LYS A 14 -13.84 20.91 11.59
CA LYS A 14 -13.21 20.14 12.65
C LYS A 14 -13.84 20.47 14.00
N LEU A 15 -14.01 19.47 14.84
CA LEU A 15 -14.46 19.67 16.21
C LEU A 15 -14.07 18.48 17.09
N PRO A 16 -14.06 18.64 18.43
CA PRO A 16 -13.82 17.53 19.33
C PRO A 16 -14.98 16.53 19.33
N VAL A 17 -14.65 15.25 19.20
CA VAL A 17 -15.59 14.11 19.25
C VAL A 17 -15.21 13.18 20.39
N LYS A 18 -16.19 12.78 21.21
CA LYS A 18 -16.01 11.84 22.31
C LYS A 18 -15.80 10.42 21.77
N LEU A 19 -14.76 9.72 22.23
CA LEU A 19 -14.48 8.34 21.83
C LEU A 19 -15.45 7.34 22.52
N PRO A 20 -15.76 6.17 21.90
CA PRO A 20 -16.81 5.25 22.38
C PRO A 20 -16.61 4.72 23.81
N ASP A 21 -15.35 4.61 24.26
CA ASP A 21 -14.97 4.00 25.54
C ASP A 21 -14.10 4.94 26.39
N SER A 22 -14.21 6.25 26.20
CA SER A 22 -13.41 7.19 26.99
C SER A 22 -14.12 8.53 27.22
N ASP A 23 -13.80 9.18 28.34
CA ASP A 23 -14.21 10.56 28.59
C ASP A 23 -13.35 11.60 27.87
N PHE A 24 -12.38 11.15 27.06
CA PHE A 24 -11.54 12.02 26.26
C PHE A 24 -12.22 12.36 24.93
N PHE A 25 -12.13 13.64 24.59
CA PHE A 25 -12.46 14.15 23.28
C PHE A 25 -11.21 14.20 22.42
N HIS A 26 -11.37 13.89 21.14
CA HIS A 26 -10.31 13.99 20.15
C HIS A 26 -10.81 14.81 18.96
N ASN A 27 -9.97 15.66 18.38
CA ASN A 27 -10.38 16.46 17.23
C ASN A 27 -10.66 15.56 16.03
N ALA A 28 -11.75 15.83 15.32
CA ALA A 28 -12.15 15.09 14.14
C ALA A 28 -12.76 16.02 13.10
N GLU A 29 -12.52 15.71 11.82
CA GLU A 29 -13.17 16.34 10.68
C GLU A 29 -14.50 15.65 10.37
N ILE A 30 -15.58 16.42 10.18
CA ILE A 30 -16.85 15.88 9.67
C ILE A 30 -16.73 15.71 8.17
N LEU A 31 -16.80 14.46 7.69
CA LEU A 31 -16.74 14.14 6.27
C LEU A 31 -18.12 14.03 5.61
N GLY A 32 -19.17 13.79 6.39
CA GLY A 32 -20.51 13.69 5.85
C GLY A 32 -21.61 13.62 6.90
N THR A 33 -22.83 13.86 6.47
CA THR A 33 -24.01 13.91 7.33
C THR A 33 -25.11 12.98 6.82
N ARG A 34 -25.80 12.27 7.71
CA ARG A 34 -27.01 11.50 7.36
C ARG A 34 -28.10 11.64 8.41
N ASP A 35 -29.34 11.76 7.96
CA ASP A 35 -30.51 11.79 8.82
C ASP A 35 -31.19 10.40 8.79
N VAL A 36 -31.42 9.81 9.97
CA VAL A 36 -32.12 8.53 10.13
C VAL A 36 -33.23 8.72 11.17
N GLY A 37 -34.47 8.86 10.69
CA GLY A 37 -35.59 9.25 11.54
C GLY A 37 -35.38 10.67 12.09
N ASP A 38 -35.56 10.83 13.40
CA ASP A 38 -35.36 12.12 14.10
C ASP A 38 -33.90 12.37 14.53
N CYS A 39 -32.99 11.44 14.21
CA CYS A 39 -31.58 11.49 14.62
C CYS A 39 -30.67 11.83 13.44
N THR A 40 -29.83 12.85 13.60
CA THR A 40 -28.74 13.18 12.68
C THR A 40 -27.45 12.51 13.14
N TYR A 41 -26.78 11.82 12.21
CA TYR A 41 -25.47 11.20 12.40
C TYR A 41 -24.41 11.89 11.53
N TYR A 42 -23.19 11.94 12.04
CA TYR A 42 -22.04 12.57 11.40
C TYR A 42 -20.96 11.52 11.16
N TYR A 43 -20.43 11.42 9.94
CA TYR A 43 -19.27 10.57 9.66
C TYR A 43 -18.01 11.36 9.96
N VAL A 44 -17.17 10.86 10.85
CA VAL A 44 -16.03 11.61 11.38
C VAL A 44 -14.72 10.90 11.08
N HIS A 45 -13.71 11.70 10.75
CA HIS A 45 -12.31 11.27 10.67
C HIS A 45 -11.52 11.91 11.79
N TYR A 46 -10.97 11.10 12.69
CA TYR A 46 -10.19 11.58 13.82
C TYR A 46 -8.80 12.05 13.37
N ASP A 47 -8.42 13.27 13.74
CA ASP A 47 -7.11 13.85 13.42
C ASP A 47 -5.99 12.95 13.93
N ASP A 48 -4.96 12.68 13.12
CA ASP A 48 -3.84 11.80 13.48
C ASP A 48 -4.24 10.34 13.78
N TYR A 49 -5.42 9.89 13.36
CA TYR A 49 -5.82 8.49 13.44
C TYR A 49 -5.97 7.86 12.05
N ASN A 50 -5.86 6.54 12.01
CA ASN A 50 -6.05 5.79 10.78
C ASN A 50 -7.55 5.77 10.40
N LYS A 51 -7.87 6.04 9.12
CA LYS A 51 -9.25 6.06 8.58
C LYS A 51 -10.08 4.80 8.87
N ARG A 52 -9.44 3.67 9.16
CA ARG A 52 -10.14 2.45 9.63
C ARG A 52 -10.98 2.65 10.89
N LEU A 53 -10.71 3.72 11.64
CA LEU A 53 -11.42 4.11 12.85
C LEU A 53 -12.56 5.09 12.58
N ASP A 54 -12.73 5.52 11.33
CA ASP A 54 -13.81 6.40 10.95
C ASP A 54 -15.17 5.73 11.18
N GLU A 55 -16.11 6.50 11.71
CA GLU A 55 -17.40 5.99 12.15
C GLU A 55 -18.50 7.04 12.02
N TRP A 56 -19.74 6.55 12.03
CA TRP A 56 -20.93 7.38 12.18
C TRP A 56 -21.17 7.62 13.66
N VAL A 57 -21.10 8.86 14.09
CA VAL A 57 -21.36 9.30 15.47
C VAL A 57 -22.63 10.12 15.57
N SER A 58 -23.32 10.03 16.70
CA SER A 58 -24.52 10.79 17.01
C SER A 58 -24.17 12.18 17.56
N ALA A 59 -25.09 13.14 17.43
CA ALA A 59 -24.88 14.54 17.81
C ALA A 59 -24.43 14.76 19.27
N ASP A 60 -24.78 13.86 20.19
CA ASP A 60 -24.38 13.89 21.61
C ASP A 60 -22.88 13.65 21.85
N ARG A 61 -22.19 13.03 20.88
CA ARG A 61 -20.73 12.81 20.94
C ARG A 61 -19.93 14.00 20.41
N LEU A 62 -20.56 15.00 19.83
CA LEU A 62 -19.92 16.14 19.19
C LEU A 62 -19.96 17.38 20.08
N ASP A 63 -18.81 18.00 20.32
CA ASP A 63 -18.76 19.32 20.97
C ASP A 63 -18.85 20.45 19.92
N PHE A 64 -20.09 20.83 19.59
CA PHE A 64 -20.37 21.93 18.64
C PHE A 64 -19.91 23.31 19.13
N SER A 65 -19.53 23.47 20.41
CA SER A 65 -19.04 24.75 20.93
C SER A 65 -17.63 25.09 20.42
N ARG A 66 -16.88 24.07 20.01
CA ARG A 66 -15.47 24.17 19.58
C ARG A 66 -15.31 23.85 18.09
N ILE A 67 -16.24 24.31 17.26
CA ILE A 67 -16.19 24.09 15.82
C ILE A 67 -15.16 24.99 15.14
N GLU A 68 -14.21 24.37 14.47
CA GLU A 68 -13.22 25.03 13.61
C GLU A 68 -13.66 24.86 12.15
N ARG A 69 -13.98 25.99 11.50
CA ARG A 69 -14.35 25.98 10.08
C ARG A 69 -13.08 26.05 9.23
N PRO A 70 -13.02 25.34 8.09
CA PRO A 70 -11.86 25.40 7.21
C PRO A 70 -11.64 26.84 6.76
N LEU A 71 -10.42 27.34 6.96
CA LEU A 71 -10.00 28.64 6.45
C LEU A 71 -10.13 28.62 4.93
N LYS A 72 -11.05 29.41 4.36
CA LYS A 72 -11.00 29.70 2.93
C LYS A 72 -9.66 30.36 2.66
N LYS A 73 -8.73 29.62 2.02
CA LYS A 73 -7.53 30.24 1.46
C LYS A 73 -8.02 31.29 0.47
N SER A 74 -7.88 32.56 0.82
CA SER A 74 -7.97 33.64 -0.16
C SER A 74 -6.97 33.31 -1.25
N THR A 75 -7.44 33.10 -2.47
CA THR A 75 -6.60 33.09 -3.66
C THR A 75 -5.87 34.43 -3.66
N LYS A 76 -4.63 34.45 -3.18
CA LYS A 76 -3.74 35.58 -3.45
C LYS A 76 -3.45 35.48 -4.93
N GLU A 77 -4.10 36.34 -5.71
CA GLU A 77 -3.67 36.61 -7.08
C GLU A 77 -2.16 36.93 -7.05
N PRO A 78 -1.39 36.47 -8.05
CA PRO A 78 0.02 36.82 -8.11
C PRO A 78 0.13 38.32 -8.32
N VAL A 79 0.70 39.01 -7.34
CA VAL A 79 1.10 40.41 -7.47
C VAL A 79 2.24 40.46 -8.48
N THR A 80 1.94 40.85 -9.72
CA THR A 80 2.96 41.25 -10.70
C THR A 80 3.58 42.59 -10.23
N PRO A 81 4.91 42.73 -10.20
CA PRO A 81 5.54 44.00 -9.84
C PRO A 81 5.34 45.00 -10.98
N VAL A 82 4.63 46.08 -10.70
CA VAL A 82 4.45 47.22 -11.61
C VAL A 82 5.74 48.03 -11.61
N PHE A 83 6.46 48.03 -12.73
CA PHE A 83 7.36 49.11 -13.10
C PHE A 83 6.53 50.19 -13.80
N SER A 84 6.46 51.36 -13.19
CA SER A 84 5.81 52.55 -13.70
C SER A 84 6.69 53.26 -14.74
N LEU A 85 6.09 53.61 -15.89
CA LEU A 85 6.46 54.76 -16.71
C LEU A 85 5.20 55.26 -17.44
N SER A 86 5.12 56.59 -17.51
CA SER A 86 3.94 57.44 -17.63
C SER A 86 3.52 57.79 -19.07
N SER A 87 2.27 58.29 -19.18
CA SER A 87 1.71 59.25 -20.17
C SER A 87 1.65 58.79 -21.64
N THR A 88 0.60 59.00 -22.44
CA THR A 88 -0.54 59.93 -22.46
C THR A 88 -1.55 59.45 -23.52
N GLU A 89 -2.84 59.75 -23.27
CA GLU A 89 -3.89 60.16 -24.23
C GLU A 89 -4.45 59.18 -25.29
N ASP A 90 -5.74 58.89 -25.08
CA ASP A 90 -6.89 59.12 -25.98
C ASP A 90 -7.50 58.04 -26.91
N GLU A 91 -8.82 57.92 -26.70
CA GLU A 91 -9.95 57.63 -27.60
C GLU A 91 -10.13 56.22 -28.20
N VAL A 92 -11.18 55.42 -27.89
CA VAL A 92 -12.66 55.53 -28.05
C VAL A 92 -13.18 54.77 -29.30
N ILE A 93 -14.15 53.87 -29.06
CA ILE A 93 -15.20 53.27 -29.96
C ILE A 93 -14.88 52.08 -30.90
N SER A 94 -15.39 50.92 -30.47
CA SER A 94 -16.45 50.06 -31.06
C SER A 94 -16.34 49.31 -32.41
N SER A 95 -16.78 48.03 -32.31
CA SER A 95 -17.69 47.27 -33.19
C SER A 95 -17.19 46.52 -34.44
N ALA A 96 -17.73 45.30 -34.56
CA ALA A 96 -18.17 44.57 -35.77
C ALA A 96 -17.07 44.15 -36.78
N GLU A 97 -16.77 42.87 -36.95
CA GLU A 97 -17.50 41.79 -37.64
C GLU A 97 -16.82 41.41 -38.98
N LEU A 98 -16.84 40.10 -39.23
CA LEU A 98 -16.80 39.40 -40.52
C LEU A 98 -15.51 39.33 -41.36
N ARG A 99 -15.09 38.05 -41.55
CA ARG A 99 -14.79 37.36 -42.84
C ARG A 99 -13.58 37.90 -43.63
N THR A 100 -12.69 37.10 -44.24
CA THR A 100 -12.90 35.92 -45.10
C THR A 100 -11.53 35.36 -45.50
N SER A 101 -11.44 34.05 -45.76
CA SER A 101 -10.71 33.34 -46.85
C SER A 101 -9.40 33.96 -47.41
N GLU A 102 -8.33 33.23 -47.72
CA GLU A 102 -8.23 31.87 -48.28
C GLU A 102 -6.74 31.58 -48.53
N SER A 103 -6.34 30.31 -48.38
CA SER A 103 -5.40 29.60 -49.27
C SER A 103 -3.93 30.09 -49.29
N ASN A 104 -2.89 29.30 -49.54
CA ASN A 104 -2.74 27.97 -50.11
C ASN A 104 -1.24 27.58 -50.01
N LEU A 105 -0.94 26.28 -50.12
CA LEU A 105 0.34 25.68 -50.59
C LEU A 105 1.48 25.39 -49.59
N ASN A 106 1.58 24.11 -49.25
CA ASN A 106 2.77 23.29 -48.94
C ASN A 106 3.68 23.12 -50.20
N PRO A 107 4.81 22.36 -50.19
CA PRO A 107 5.90 22.10 -49.21
C PRO A 107 7.27 22.30 -49.96
N PRO A 108 8.43 21.59 -49.79
CA PRO A 108 8.88 20.56 -48.83
C PRO A 108 10.34 20.63 -48.29
N LEU A 109 10.58 19.80 -47.25
CA LEU A 109 11.74 18.93 -46.94
C LEU A 109 13.20 19.42 -47.16
N LYS A 110 14.03 19.29 -46.10
CA LYS A 110 15.26 18.43 -46.09
C LYS A 110 15.97 18.36 -44.73
N TYR A 111 16.01 17.14 -44.19
CA TYR A 111 17.15 16.42 -43.59
C TYR A 111 18.47 17.18 -43.33
N ARG A 112 19.02 17.13 -42.10
CA ARG A 112 20.28 16.39 -41.81
C ARG A 112 20.66 16.37 -40.32
N SER A 113 21.20 15.20 -39.99
CA SER A 113 21.91 14.68 -38.83
C SER A 113 23.30 15.30 -38.54
N SER A 114 23.77 15.20 -37.28
CA SER A 114 25.10 14.68 -36.83
C SER A 114 25.45 15.29 -35.45
N SER A 115 25.48 14.57 -34.32
CA SER A 115 26.49 13.62 -33.80
C SER A 115 27.83 14.23 -33.32
N SER A 116 28.18 13.90 -32.07
CA SER A 116 29.54 13.76 -31.45
C SER A 116 30.37 15.05 -31.31
N SER A 117 31.27 15.27 -30.33
CA SER A 117 32.11 14.39 -29.51
C SER A 117 32.80 15.19 -28.38
N SER A 118 33.28 14.44 -27.38
CA SER A 118 34.12 14.71 -26.21
C SER A 118 35.44 15.51 -26.41
N LEU A 119 36.01 16.05 -25.30
CA LEU A 119 37.45 16.12 -24.92
C LEU A 119 37.60 16.89 -23.56
N THR A 120 37.89 16.24 -22.43
CA THR A 120 39.19 15.97 -21.74
C THR A 120 39.82 17.08 -20.86
N GLN A 121 39.99 16.72 -19.57
CA GLN A 121 41.16 16.84 -18.66
C GLN A 121 41.71 18.20 -18.19
N LEU A 122 41.92 18.31 -16.87
CA LEU A 122 43.13 18.89 -16.23
C LEU A 122 43.32 18.37 -14.77
N LYS A 123 44.59 18.38 -14.32
CA LYS A 123 45.23 17.52 -13.29
C LYS A 123 45.28 18.10 -11.85
N ARG A 124 45.20 17.16 -10.87
CA ARG A 124 45.93 16.95 -9.58
C ARG A 124 46.42 18.13 -8.69
N LYS A 125 46.12 18.02 -7.37
CA LYS A 125 47.05 18.16 -6.21
C LYS A 125 46.52 17.37 -4.98
N ARG A 126 47.42 16.75 -4.18
CA ARG A 126 47.16 15.98 -2.93
C ARG A 126 47.45 16.83 -1.65
N PRO A 127 47.37 16.29 -0.42
CA PRO A 127 46.26 16.37 0.55
C PRO A 127 46.64 17.24 1.79
N PRO A 128 45.74 17.36 2.79
CA PRO A 128 46.21 17.20 4.16
C PRO A 128 45.29 16.38 5.07
N ASP A 129 45.93 15.50 5.85
CA ASP A 129 45.79 15.16 7.26
C ASP A 129 44.41 14.98 7.93
N ASP A 130 44.25 13.76 8.45
CA ASP A 130 43.58 13.35 9.70
C ASP A 130 42.40 14.19 10.19
N ILE A 131 41.19 13.77 9.78
CA ILE A 131 39.98 13.98 10.57
C ILE A 131 39.37 12.61 10.86
N TYR A 132 39.55 12.17 12.10
CA TYR A 132 38.74 11.13 12.73
C TYR A 132 37.31 11.65 12.86
N GLU A 133 36.42 11.26 11.95
CA GLU A 133 34.98 11.45 12.15
C GLU A 133 34.47 10.32 13.06
N GLY A 134 34.23 10.67 14.32
CA GLY A 134 33.50 9.83 15.27
C GLY A 134 32.06 9.55 14.82
N PRO A 135 31.34 8.67 15.52
CA PRO A 135 30.05 8.17 15.08
C PRO A 135 29.05 9.31 14.86
N ILE A 136 28.26 9.20 13.79
CA ILE A 136 27.05 10.00 13.59
C ILE A 136 26.13 9.70 14.77
N HIS A 137 26.19 10.56 15.77
CA HIS A 137 25.40 10.49 16.98
C HIS A 137 23.99 10.95 16.65
N LEU A 138 23.19 10.07 16.05
CA LEU A 138 21.74 10.14 16.20
C LEU A 138 21.43 9.67 17.62
N THR A 139 21.28 10.63 18.53
CA THR A 139 20.86 10.38 19.90
C THR A 139 19.41 9.93 19.91
N LEU A 140 19.21 8.63 19.78
CA LEU A 140 18.00 7.95 20.22
C LEU A 140 18.45 6.84 21.17
N GLN A 141 18.85 7.24 22.38
CA GLN A 141 18.77 6.36 23.54
C GLN A 141 17.30 6.20 23.90
N ASN A 142 16.64 5.27 23.21
CA ASN A 142 15.59 4.38 23.71
C ASN A 142 15.13 3.50 22.56
N ASP A 143 14.72 2.29 22.91
CA ASP A 143 14.03 1.30 22.06
C ASP A 143 14.88 0.20 21.39
N LEU A 144 15.76 -0.45 22.17
CA LEU A 144 15.96 -1.90 22.02
C LEU A 144 14.65 -2.69 22.25
N ASN A 145 13.64 -2.06 22.86
CA ASN A 145 12.30 -2.58 23.04
C ASN A 145 11.40 -2.48 21.79
N ASP A 146 11.69 -1.63 20.79
CA ASP A 146 10.94 -1.65 19.50
C ASP A 146 11.48 -2.69 18.52
N LEU A 147 12.65 -3.28 18.79
CA LEU A 147 13.15 -4.47 18.10
C LEU A 147 12.47 -5.77 18.58
N VAL A 148 11.46 -5.65 19.46
CA VAL A 148 10.63 -6.76 19.89
C VAL A 148 9.73 -7.17 18.73
N PHE A 149 10.14 -8.26 18.07
CA PHE A 149 9.35 -9.02 17.10
C PHE A 149 8.12 -9.69 17.75
N ASP A 150 7.24 -8.93 18.40
CA ASP A 150 6.05 -9.44 19.07
C ASP A 150 4.78 -9.00 18.35
N ASP A 151 3.98 -9.99 17.96
CA ASP A 151 2.64 -9.82 17.35
C ASP A 151 1.56 -10.23 18.37
N SER A 152 1.86 -10.14 19.68
CA SER A 152 1.00 -10.55 20.82
C SER A 152 0.88 -9.44 21.87
N PRO A 153 -0.19 -9.41 22.70
CA PRO A 153 -0.66 -8.18 23.32
C PRO A 153 0.04 -7.88 24.64
N THR A 154 0.63 -6.69 24.75
CA THR A 154 0.78 -5.98 26.04
C THR A 154 -0.30 -4.89 26.13
N SER A 155 -0.96 -4.85 27.28
CA SER A 155 -2.10 -3.98 27.57
C SER A 155 -1.72 -2.49 27.54
N SER A 156 -2.70 -1.68 27.11
CA SER A 156 -2.81 -0.21 27.28
C SER A 156 -1.80 0.70 26.56
N GLY A 157 -1.62 0.53 25.25
CA GLY A 157 -1.05 1.56 24.37
C GLY A 157 -2.00 1.87 23.22
N LYS A 158 -2.51 3.11 23.15
CA LYS A 158 -3.31 3.61 22.02
C LYS A 158 -2.50 3.40 20.71
N PRO A 159 -3.12 2.98 19.59
CA PRO A 159 -2.41 2.84 18.32
C PRO A 159 -1.76 4.16 17.91
N ARG A 160 -0.46 4.17 17.57
CA ARG A 160 0.25 5.34 17.04
C ARG A 160 -0.30 5.81 15.68
N GLN A 161 0.02 7.07 15.35
CA GLN A 161 -0.89 8.12 14.89
C GLN A 161 -0.70 8.64 13.44
N THR A 162 -0.25 7.83 12.49
CA THR A 162 -0.15 8.32 11.10
C THR A 162 -0.45 7.18 10.14
N GLY A 163 -1.59 7.25 9.47
CA GLY A 163 -2.00 6.25 8.46
C GLY A 163 -2.91 6.80 7.37
N SER A 164 -2.87 8.12 7.14
CA SER A 164 -3.59 8.77 6.03
C SER A 164 -2.56 9.39 5.10
N MET A 165 -2.27 8.73 3.98
CA MET A 165 -1.52 9.33 2.88
C MET A 165 -2.50 9.91 1.87
N VAL A 166 -3.13 11.05 2.16
CA VAL A 166 -3.93 11.77 1.17
C VAL A 166 -3.23 13.07 0.81
N SER A 167 -2.73 13.15 -0.42
CA SER A 167 -2.51 14.43 -1.09
C SER A 167 -3.87 15.03 -1.42
N SER A 168 -4.19 16.16 -0.80
CA SER A 168 -5.49 16.83 -0.86
C SER A 168 -5.76 17.50 -2.21
N HIS A 169 -6.22 16.79 -3.24
CA HIS A 169 -6.68 17.45 -4.48
C HIS A 169 -7.83 16.69 -5.18
N HIS A 170 -8.96 17.40 -5.38
CA HIS A 170 -10.18 17.12 -6.16
C HIS A 170 -11.47 16.81 -5.39
N GLU A 171 -12.56 17.51 -5.72
CA GLU A 171 -13.91 17.39 -5.14
C GLU A 171 -14.59 16.02 -5.36
N GLN A 172 -14.05 15.17 -6.24
CA GLN A 172 -14.46 13.77 -6.35
C GLN A 172 -14.00 12.92 -5.14
N ASP A 173 -13.05 13.41 -4.33
CA ASP A 173 -12.48 12.71 -3.17
C ASP A 173 -13.44 12.64 -1.97
N THR A 174 -14.38 13.56 -1.80
CA THR A 174 -15.17 13.63 -0.55
C THR A 174 -16.06 12.39 -0.38
N VAL A 175 -16.63 11.87 -1.46
CA VAL A 175 -17.48 10.67 -1.43
C VAL A 175 -16.66 9.39 -1.19
N THR A 176 -15.45 9.31 -1.75
CA THR A 176 -14.58 8.13 -1.61
C THR A 176 -13.81 8.10 -0.28
N ARG A 177 -13.79 9.21 0.46
CA ARG A 177 -13.28 9.27 1.85
C ARG A 177 -14.20 8.59 2.84
N MET A 178 -15.49 8.43 2.52
CA MET A 178 -16.43 7.70 3.36
C MET A 178 -16.59 6.27 2.86
N ARG A 179 -16.61 5.30 3.78
CA ARG A 179 -16.95 3.92 3.40
C ARG A 179 -18.40 3.86 2.92
N ASN A 180 -18.63 3.17 1.80
CA ASN A 180 -19.96 3.04 1.19
C ASN A 180 -20.72 1.77 1.62
N LEU A 181 -20.02 0.73 2.08
CA LEU A 181 -20.62 -0.51 2.54
C LEU A 181 -20.47 -0.63 4.06
N GLU A 182 -21.55 -0.97 4.77
CA GLU A 182 -21.50 -1.14 6.24
C GLU A 182 -21.00 -2.53 6.63
N TRP A 183 -21.47 -3.59 5.98
CA TRP A 183 -21.02 -4.97 6.23
C TRP A 183 -20.86 -5.77 4.95
N ILE A 184 -19.88 -6.67 4.93
CA ILE A 184 -19.81 -7.77 3.97
C ILE A 184 -19.90 -9.11 4.70
N GLU A 185 -20.43 -10.13 4.04
CA GLU A 185 -20.40 -11.51 4.49
C GLU A 185 -19.65 -12.38 3.48
N LEU A 186 -18.54 -12.98 3.94
CA LEU A 186 -17.66 -13.83 3.13
C LEU A 186 -17.43 -15.15 3.88
N GLY A 187 -18.00 -16.23 3.33
CA GLY A 187 -17.97 -17.53 4.00
C GLY A 187 -18.65 -17.47 5.36
N ARG A 188 -17.91 -17.77 6.43
CA ARG A 188 -18.40 -17.70 7.82
C ARG A 188 -18.17 -16.34 8.50
N TYR A 189 -17.57 -15.38 7.80
CA TYR A 189 -17.15 -14.13 8.41
C TYR A 189 -18.05 -12.98 7.97
N ARG A 190 -18.53 -12.21 8.95
CA ARG A 190 -19.10 -10.88 8.72
C ARG A 190 -18.03 -9.84 9.04
N ILE A 191 -17.66 -9.04 8.05
CA ILE A 191 -16.49 -8.17 8.10
C ILE A 191 -16.94 -6.74 7.82
N LYS A 192 -16.44 -5.79 8.63
CA LYS A 192 -16.67 -4.37 8.43
C LYS A 192 -15.59 -3.81 7.47
N PRO A 193 -15.97 -3.23 6.32
CA PRO A 193 -15.02 -2.56 5.43
C PRO A 193 -14.33 -1.38 6.10
N TRP A 194 -13.09 -1.09 5.68
CA TRP A 194 -12.30 0.04 6.18
C TRP A 194 -12.41 1.25 5.25
N TYR A 195 -12.46 1.00 3.95
CA TYR A 195 -12.42 2.04 2.92
C TYR A 195 -13.58 1.90 1.93
N PHE A 196 -13.81 2.96 1.17
CA PHE A 196 -14.66 2.93 0.00
C PHE A 196 -14.16 1.89 -1.02
N SER A 197 -15.08 1.12 -1.60
CA SER A 197 -14.83 0.30 -2.78
C SER A 197 -15.97 0.48 -3.79
N PRO A 198 -15.69 0.65 -5.10
CA PRO A 198 -16.67 1.00 -6.11
C PRO A 198 -17.53 -0.20 -6.55
N TYR A 199 -18.19 -0.85 -5.60
CA TYR A 199 -19.29 -1.77 -5.87
C TYR A 199 -20.47 -1.02 -6.52
N PRO A 200 -21.32 -1.71 -7.31
CA PRO A 200 -22.54 -1.11 -7.86
C PRO A 200 -23.37 -0.39 -6.79
N GLN A 201 -23.89 0.80 -7.13
CA GLN A 201 -24.54 1.72 -6.19
C GLN A 201 -25.75 1.07 -5.49
N GLU A 202 -26.41 0.12 -6.14
CA GLU A 202 -27.56 -0.62 -5.59
C GLU A 202 -27.18 -1.49 -4.38
N LEU A 203 -25.88 -1.78 -4.19
CA LEU A 203 -25.37 -2.50 -3.04
C LEU A 203 -24.98 -1.58 -1.88
N ALA A 204 -24.80 -0.28 -2.11
CA ALA A 204 -24.49 0.67 -1.05
C ALA A 204 -25.67 0.90 -0.10
N SER A 205 -26.91 0.66 -0.56
CA SER A 205 -28.12 0.81 0.24
C SER A 205 -28.47 -0.43 1.07
N VAL A 206 -27.84 -1.59 0.81
CA VAL A 206 -28.13 -2.81 1.57
C VAL A 206 -27.33 -2.84 2.87
N PRO A 207 -27.89 -3.35 3.98
CA PRO A 207 -27.19 -3.40 5.26
C PRO A 207 -25.99 -4.36 5.24
N CYS A 208 -25.99 -5.35 4.34
CA CYS A 208 -24.91 -6.30 4.19
C CYS A 208 -24.84 -6.83 2.75
N VAL A 209 -23.64 -6.81 2.16
CA VAL A 209 -23.33 -7.42 0.86
C VAL A 209 -22.78 -8.82 1.06
N TYR A 210 -23.35 -9.80 0.36
CA TYR A 210 -22.96 -11.20 0.48
C TYR A 210 -22.01 -11.58 -0.66
N ILE A 211 -20.88 -12.18 -0.34
CA ILE A 211 -19.83 -12.53 -1.31
C ILE A 211 -19.62 -14.05 -1.28
N CYS A 212 -19.70 -14.68 -2.46
CA CYS A 212 -19.37 -16.10 -2.59
C CYS A 212 -17.88 -16.33 -2.30
N GLU A 213 -17.56 -17.21 -1.36
CA GLU A 213 -16.18 -17.45 -0.92
C GLU A 213 -15.27 -18.07 -2.00
N PHE A 214 -15.86 -18.70 -3.04
CA PHE A 214 -15.12 -19.39 -4.08
C PHE A 214 -14.97 -18.58 -5.37
N CYS A 215 -16.03 -17.92 -5.84
CA CYS A 215 -15.99 -17.15 -7.10
C CYS A 215 -15.97 -15.62 -6.89
N LEU A 216 -16.03 -15.18 -5.64
CA LEU A 216 -16.04 -13.78 -5.20
C LEU A 216 -17.19 -12.94 -5.75
N LYS A 217 -18.22 -13.58 -6.33
CA LYS A 217 -19.42 -12.87 -6.79
C LYS A 217 -20.14 -12.25 -5.61
N TYR A 218 -20.39 -10.94 -5.72
CA TYR A 218 -21.14 -10.15 -4.75
C TYR A 218 -22.65 -10.17 -5.06
N LEU A 219 -23.47 -10.16 -4.00
CA LEU A 219 -24.90 -10.42 -4.04
C LEU A 219 -25.63 -9.57 -2.99
N LYS A 220 -26.83 -9.11 -3.32
CA LYS A 220 -27.62 -8.18 -2.48
C LYS A 220 -28.32 -8.81 -1.27
N SER A 221 -28.41 -10.14 -1.19
CA SER A 221 -29.11 -10.82 -0.10
C SER A 221 -28.69 -12.27 0.08
N PHE A 222 -28.92 -12.80 1.28
CA PHE A 222 -28.68 -14.20 1.62
C PHE A 222 -29.44 -15.17 0.69
N THR A 223 -30.68 -14.86 0.33
CA THR A 223 -31.47 -15.67 -0.61
C THR A 223 -30.83 -15.74 -2.00
N CYS A 224 -30.20 -14.65 -2.47
CA CYS A 224 -29.42 -14.65 -3.70
C CYS A 224 -28.15 -15.50 -3.56
N LEU A 225 -27.44 -15.39 -2.43
CA LEU A 225 -26.26 -16.22 -2.13
C LEU A 225 -26.61 -17.71 -2.13
N ARG A 226 -27.66 -18.11 -1.41
CA ARG A 226 -28.10 -19.52 -1.35
C ARG A 226 -28.40 -20.09 -2.73
N ARG A 227 -29.13 -19.35 -3.57
CA ARG A 227 -29.41 -19.76 -4.96
C ARG A 227 -28.16 -19.82 -5.83
N HIS A 228 -27.21 -18.91 -5.60
CA HIS A 228 -25.92 -18.93 -6.29
C HIS A 228 -25.09 -20.15 -5.88
N LEU A 229 -24.97 -20.45 -4.59
CA LEU A 229 -24.20 -21.58 -4.08
C LEU A 229 -24.73 -22.93 -4.59
N ALA A 230 -26.04 -23.06 -4.82
CA ALA A 230 -26.64 -24.24 -5.43
C ALA A 230 -26.23 -24.46 -6.91
N LYS A 231 -25.73 -23.41 -7.58
CA LYS A 231 -25.32 -23.45 -9.00
C LYS A 231 -23.82 -23.26 -9.21
N CYS A 232 -23.12 -22.72 -8.21
CA CYS A 232 -21.69 -22.42 -8.31
C CYS A 232 -20.90 -23.72 -8.27
N THR A 233 -20.12 -23.97 -9.31
CA THR A 233 -19.27 -25.16 -9.43
C THR A 233 -17.85 -24.93 -8.89
N LEU A 234 -17.45 -23.67 -8.67
CA LEU A 234 -16.12 -23.34 -8.16
C LEU A 234 -15.98 -23.71 -6.68
N LYS A 235 -14.86 -24.38 -6.37
CA LYS A 235 -14.40 -24.72 -5.01
C LYS A 235 -12.98 -24.25 -4.73
N ASN A 236 -12.36 -23.59 -5.70
CA ASN A 236 -11.03 -23.01 -5.65
C ASN A 236 -10.94 -21.77 -6.55
N PRO A 237 -9.93 -20.92 -6.36
CA PRO A 237 -9.67 -19.83 -7.27
C PRO A 237 -9.41 -20.34 -8.71
N PRO A 238 -9.97 -19.70 -9.76
CA PRO A 238 -9.86 -20.16 -11.14
C PRO A 238 -8.47 -19.86 -11.71
N GLY A 239 -7.51 -20.74 -11.42
CA GLY A 239 -6.11 -20.61 -11.83
C GLY A 239 -5.33 -21.90 -11.60
N ASN A 240 -4.02 -21.83 -11.78
CA ASN A 240 -3.15 -22.99 -11.55
C ASN A 240 -2.74 -23.04 -10.09
N GLU A 241 -2.91 -24.19 -9.43
CA GLU A 241 -2.30 -24.43 -8.11
C GLU A 241 -0.78 -24.57 -8.32
N VAL A 242 -0.03 -23.55 -7.90
CA VAL A 242 1.44 -23.47 -8.10
C VAL A 242 2.22 -23.91 -6.87
N TYR A 243 1.56 -24.05 -5.72
CA TYR A 243 2.17 -24.50 -4.48
C TYR A 243 1.13 -25.14 -3.58
N ARG A 244 1.51 -26.23 -2.91
CA ARG A 244 0.69 -26.91 -1.92
C ARG A 244 1.52 -27.47 -0.77
N LYS A 245 1.21 -27.03 0.44
CA LYS A 245 1.71 -27.57 1.71
C LYS A 245 0.60 -27.47 2.74
N LEU A 246 -0.12 -28.57 2.96
CA LEU A 246 -1.34 -28.57 3.77
C LEU A 246 -1.11 -27.90 5.14
N PRO A 247 -2.06 -27.08 5.62
CA PRO A 247 -3.37 -26.79 5.00
C PRO A 247 -3.37 -25.65 3.97
N HIS A 248 -2.22 -25.24 3.42
CA HIS A 248 -2.12 -24.05 2.56
C HIS A 248 -1.85 -24.37 1.08
N SER A 249 -2.50 -23.63 0.20
CA SER A 249 -2.25 -23.66 -1.26
C SER A 249 -2.18 -22.25 -1.84
N PHE A 250 -1.36 -22.08 -2.89
CA PHE A 250 -1.34 -20.87 -3.71
C PHE A 250 -1.82 -21.14 -5.12
N PHE A 251 -2.65 -20.24 -5.62
CA PHE A 251 -3.14 -20.24 -7.00
C PHE A 251 -2.58 -19.04 -7.76
N GLU A 252 -1.98 -19.30 -8.93
CA GLU A 252 -1.65 -18.27 -9.91
C GLU A 252 -2.86 -18.04 -10.84
N ILE A 253 -3.33 -16.80 -10.87
CA ILE A 253 -4.46 -16.37 -11.70
C ILE A 253 -3.98 -15.28 -12.64
N ASP A 254 -4.14 -15.50 -13.94
CA ASP A 254 -3.94 -14.47 -14.95
C ASP A 254 -5.20 -13.58 -15.03
N GLY A 255 -5.04 -12.29 -14.74
CA GLY A 255 -6.14 -11.32 -14.73
C GLY A 255 -6.76 -11.05 -16.10
N ARG A 256 -6.07 -11.37 -17.20
CA ARG A 256 -6.64 -11.34 -18.56
C ARG A 256 -7.51 -12.58 -18.82
N LYS A 257 -7.06 -13.76 -18.38
CA LYS A 257 -7.79 -15.03 -18.60
C LYS A 257 -9.01 -15.16 -17.69
N ASN A 258 -8.92 -14.69 -16.45
CA ASN A 258 -9.96 -14.80 -15.43
C ASN A 258 -10.47 -13.43 -14.96
N LYS A 259 -10.80 -12.57 -15.92
CA LYS A 259 -11.14 -11.15 -15.71
C LYS A 259 -12.20 -10.93 -14.63
N THR A 260 -13.31 -11.67 -14.67
CA THR A 260 -14.40 -11.52 -13.69
C THR A 260 -13.94 -11.82 -12.27
N TYR A 261 -13.20 -12.90 -12.06
CA TYR A 261 -12.69 -13.26 -10.74
C TYR A 261 -11.68 -12.22 -10.23
N ALA A 262 -10.76 -11.79 -11.11
CA ALA A 262 -9.76 -10.78 -10.78
C ALA A 262 -10.40 -9.42 -10.40
N GLN A 263 -11.43 -8.99 -11.12
CA GLN A 263 -12.18 -7.77 -10.81
C GLN A 263 -12.91 -7.87 -9.46
N HIS A 264 -13.56 -9.01 -9.19
CA HIS A 264 -14.19 -9.26 -7.89
C HIS A 264 -13.16 -9.24 -6.74
N LEU A 265 -12.00 -9.86 -6.94
CA LEU A 265 -10.90 -9.83 -5.97
C LEU A 265 -10.40 -8.39 -5.74
N CYS A 266 -10.25 -7.60 -6.79
CA CYS A 266 -9.86 -6.19 -6.68
C CYS A 266 -10.88 -5.34 -5.90
N LEU A 267 -12.18 -5.52 -6.17
CA LEU A 267 -13.25 -4.83 -5.43
C LEU A 267 -13.27 -5.24 -3.96
N LEU A 268 -13.10 -6.53 -3.65
CA LEU A 268 -12.94 -7.02 -2.29
C LEU A 268 -11.71 -6.42 -1.61
N ALA A 269 -10.58 -6.36 -2.32
CA ALA A 269 -9.34 -5.83 -1.78
C ALA A 269 -9.43 -4.33 -1.48
N LYS A 270 -10.09 -3.56 -2.35
CA LYS A 270 -10.26 -2.11 -2.18
C LYS A 270 -11.03 -1.73 -0.91
N LEU A 271 -11.86 -2.63 -0.36
CA LEU A 271 -12.51 -2.43 0.94
C LEU A 271 -11.50 -2.33 2.10
N PHE A 272 -10.28 -2.83 1.91
CA PHE A 272 -9.23 -2.92 2.94
C PHE A 272 -7.89 -2.28 2.51
N LEU A 273 -7.84 -1.66 1.32
CA LEU A 273 -6.68 -0.94 0.80
C LEU A 273 -7.10 0.48 0.39
N ASP A 274 -6.47 1.50 0.97
CA ASP A 274 -6.82 2.91 0.68
C ASP A 274 -6.44 3.28 -0.77
N HIS A 275 -5.19 3.00 -1.16
CA HIS A 275 -4.58 3.48 -2.41
C HIS A 275 -4.66 2.51 -3.61
N LYS A 276 -5.61 1.57 -3.62
CA LYS A 276 -5.79 0.71 -4.80
C LYS A 276 -6.56 1.46 -5.90
N THR A 277 -5.86 1.85 -6.97
CA THR A 277 -6.43 2.64 -8.07
C THR A 277 -6.96 1.78 -9.22
N LEU A 278 -6.32 0.65 -9.50
CA LEU A 278 -6.70 -0.26 -10.58
C LEU A 278 -7.52 -1.45 -10.04
N TYR A 279 -8.81 -1.48 -10.41
CA TYR A 279 -9.74 -2.53 -10.01
C TYR A 279 -10.57 -3.13 -11.17
N TYR A 280 -10.69 -2.44 -12.31
CA TYR A 280 -11.35 -2.98 -13.51
C TYR A 280 -10.40 -3.45 -14.59
N ASP A 281 -9.25 -2.78 -14.75
CA ASP A 281 -8.20 -3.22 -15.65
C ASP A 281 -7.28 -4.22 -14.94
N THR A 282 -7.55 -5.51 -15.16
CA THR A 282 -6.83 -6.63 -14.53
C THR A 282 -5.89 -7.34 -15.50
N ASP A 283 -5.95 -7.00 -16.78
CA ASP A 283 -5.19 -7.64 -17.86
C ASP A 283 -3.66 -7.63 -17.64
N PRO A 284 -3.03 -6.54 -17.12
CA PRO A 284 -1.58 -6.51 -16.92
C PRO A 284 -1.11 -7.24 -15.65
N PHE A 285 -2.02 -7.80 -14.85
CA PHE A 285 -1.68 -8.39 -13.55
C PHE A 285 -1.79 -9.92 -13.52
N LEU A 286 -0.88 -10.51 -12.74
CA LEU A 286 -1.02 -11.83 -12.15
C LEU A 286 -1.47 -11.67 -10.70
N PHE A 287 -2.28 -12.61 -10.22
CA PHE A 287 -2.73 -12.67 -8.83
C PHE A 287 -2.32 -14.00 -8.22
N TYR A 288 -1.65 -13.94 -7.07
CA TYR A 288 -1.23 -15.11 -6.30
C TYR A 288 -2.10 -15.19 -5.05
N VAL A 289 -3.05 -16.12 -5.08
CA VAL A 289 -4.11 -16.25 -4.08
C VAL A 289 -3.76 -17.36 -3.10
N LEU A 290 -3.62 -17.00 -1.82
CA LEU A 290 -3.42 -17.92 -0.71
C LEU A 290 -4.76 -18.43 -0.19
N CYS A 291 -4.88 -19.75 -0.07
CA CYS A 291 -6.04 -20.41 0.51
C CYS A 291 -5.67 -21.35 1.67
N GLU A 292 -6.55 -21.42 2.66
CA GLU A 292 -6.66 -22.56 3.58
C GLU A 292 -7.54 -23.64 2.95
N VAL A 293 -7.14 -24.90 3.04
CA VAL A 293 -7.82 -26.05 2.42
C VAL A 293 -8.53 -26.87 3.49
N ASP A 294 -9.82 -27.11 3.29
CA ASP A 294 -10.61 -28.06 4.10
C ASP A 294 -11.48 -28.98 3.21
N SER A 295 -12.34 -29.78 3.83
CA SER A 295 -13.25 -30.72 3.13
C SER A 295 -14.23 -30.06 2.14
N ARG A 296 -14.54 -28.77 2.30
CA ARG A 296 -15.44 -27.99 1.44
C ARG A 296 -14.72 -27.39 0.23
N GLY A 297 -13.41 -27.20 0.32
CA GLY A 297 -12.60 -26.63 -0.76
C GLY A 297 -11.51 -25.70 -0.25
N TYR A 298 -11.27 -24.65 -1.01
CA TYR A 298 -10.16 -23.72 -0.82
C TYR A 298 -10.71 -22.35 -0.44
N HIS A 299 -10.39 -21.90 0.78
CA HIS A 299 -10.93 -20.69 1.38
C HIS A 299 -9.91 -19.56 1.27
N LEU A 300 -10.26 -18.47 0.59
CA LEU A 300 -9.42 -17.29 0.44
C LEU A 300 -8.98 -16.73 1.82
N VAL A 301 -7.68 -16.60 2.01
CA VAL A 301 -7.05 -16.00 3.20
C VAL A 301 -6.46 -14.63 2.87
N GLY A 302 -5.82 -14.53 1.71
CA GLY A 302 -5.13 -13.34 1.26
C GLY A 302 -4.59 -13.52 -0.15
N TYR A 303 -4.02 -12.46 -0.70
CA TYR A 303 -3.39 -12.52 -2.01
C TYR A 303 -2.33 -11.43 -2.14
N PHE A 304 -1.49 -11.55 -3.17
CA PHE A 304 -0.79 -10.41 -3.74
C PHE A 304 -0.97 -10.38 -5.26
N SER A 305 -0.93 -9.18 -5.85
CA SER A 305 -0.86 -9.00 -7.30
C SER A 305 0.54 -8.60 -7.72
N LYS A 306 0.92 -8.98 -8.94
CA LYS A 306 2.21 -8.68 -9.57
C LYS A 306 1.97 -8.27 -11.01
N GLU A 307 2.60 -7.19 -11.46
CA GLU A 307 2.58 -6.80 -12.87
C GLU A 307 3.31 -7.86 -13.70
N LYS A 308 2.78 -8.18 -14.88
CA LYS A 308 3.44 -9.07 -15.83
C LYS A 308 4.77 -8.48 -16.32
N GLU A 309 4.79 -7.17 -16.50
CA GLU A 309 5.95 -6.37 -16.87
C GLU A 309 5.96 -5.13 -15.98
N SER A 310 6.95 -5.03 -15.09
CA SER A 310 7.13 -3.87 -14.22
C SER A 310 8.41 -3.13 -14.62
N SER A 311 8.31 -1.83 -14.93
CA SER A 311 9.48 -1.02 -15.30
C SER A 311 10.44 -0.82 -14.13
N GLU A 312 9.91 -0.85 -12.91
CA GLU A 312 10.63 -0.64 -11.66
C GLU A 312 10.98 -1.96 -10.97
N ASP A 313 10.87 -3.11 -11.64
CA ASP A 313 11.11 -4.44 -11.06
C ASP A 313 10.37 -4.67 -9.72
N TYR A 314 9.11 -4.20 -9.63
CA TYR A 314 8.28 -4.50 -8.46
C TYR A 314 7.82 -5.96 -8.52
N ASN A 315 8.09 -6.72 -7.46
CA ASN A 315 7.64 -8.11 -7.37
C ASN A 315 6.25 -8.24 -6.72
N VAL A 316 5.75 -7.15 -6.14
CA VAL A 316 4.41 -7.02 -5.55
C VAL A 316 3.85 -5.63 -5.85
N ALA A 317 2.65 -5.57 -6.42
CA ALA A 317 1.88 -4.33 -6.63
C ALA A 317 0.91 -4.06 -5.47
N CYS A 318 0.10 -5.06 -5.12
CA CYS A 318 -0.77 -4.99 -3.94
C CYS A 318 -0.65 -6.29 -3.15
N ILE A 319 -0.76 -6.21 -1.83
CA ILE A 319 -0.77 -7.36 -0.93
C ILE A 319 -1.84 -7.16 0.13
N LEU A 320 -2.62 -8.20 0.41
CA LEU A 320 -3.69 -8.17 1.39
C LEU A 320 -3.82 -9.51 2.09
N VAL A 321 -3.93 -9.47 3.42
CA VAL A 321 -4.49 -10.54 4.23
C VAL A 321 -5.86 -10.07 4.70
N LEU A 322 -6.90 -10.90 4.47
CA LEU A 322 -8.25 -10.56 4.89
C LEU A 322 -8.32 -10.38 6.42
N PRO A 323 -9.11 -9.43 6.94
CA PRO A 323 -9.10 -9.06 8.36
C PRO A 323 -9.19 -10.24 9.35
N PRO A 324 -10.03 -11.27 9.16
CA PRO A 324 -10.13 -12.42 10.08
C PRO A 324 -8.86 -13.28 10.18
N PHE A 325 -7.92 -13.09 9.26
CA PHE A 325 -6.68 -13.86 9.15
C PHE A 325 -5.43 -13.03 9.45
N GLN A 326 -5.56 -11.74 9.77
CA GLN A 326 -4.42 -10.90 10.15
C GLN A 326 -3.80 -11.38 11.47
N ARG A 327 -2.52 -11.03 11.69
CA ARG A 327 -1.71 -11.42 12.88
C ARG A 327 -1.56 -12.93 13.11
N LYS A 328 -1.72 -13.73 12.05
CA LYS A 328 -1.50 -15.19 12.06
C LYS A 328 -0.25 -15.62 11.26
N GLY A 329 0.59 -14.66 10.87
CA GLY A 329 1.79 -14.90 10.05
C GLY A 329 1.57 -14.95 8.53
N TYR A 330 0.32 -14.92 8.04
CA TYR A 330 0.02 -14.97 6.61
C TYR A 330 0.62 -13.81 5.79
N GLY A 331 0.78 -12.63 6.39
CA GLY A 331 1.40 -11.49 5.70
C GLY A 331 2.86 -11.79 5.33
N LYS A 332 3.65 -12.28 6.29
CA LYS A 332 5.03 -12.73 6.04
C LYS A 332 5.08 -13.90 5.07
N TYR A 333 4.08 -14.79 5.12
CA TYR A 333 4.01 -15.94 4.22
C TYR A 333 3.79 -15.54 2.76
N LEU A 334 2.90 -14.57 2.51
CA LEU A 334 2.70 -13.97 1.18
C LEU A 334 3.95 -13.24 0.68
N ILE A 335 4.62 -12.48 1.56
CA ILE A 335 5.87 -11.78 1.22
C ILE A 335 6.97 -12.78 0.86
N GLU A 336 7.18 -13.81 1.69
CA GLU A 336 8.16 -14.87 1.41
C GLU A 336 7.89 -15.53 0.06
N PHE A 337 6.62 -15.85 -0.23
CA PHE A 337 6.23 -16.44 -1.50
C PHE A 337 6.57 -15.55 -2.69
N SER A 338 6.35 -14.22 -2.59
CA SER A 338 6.73 -13.29 -3.66
C SER A 338 8.23 -13.27 -3.95
N TYR A 339 9.06 -13.43 -2.92
CA TYR A 339 10.52 -13.51 -3.09
C TYR A 339 10.98 -14.86 -3.61
N GLU A 340 10.30 -15.97 -3.29
CA GLU A 340 10.58 -17.26 -3.92
C GLU A 340 10.32 -17.22 -5.44
N LEU A 341 9.30 -16.48 -5.90
CA LEU A 341 9.11 -16.23 -7.33
C LEU A 341 10.26 -15.42 -7.93
N SER A 342 10.68 -14.33 -7.26
CA SER A 342 11.83 -13.52 -7.67
C SER A 342 13.13 -14.33 -7.78
N LYS A 343 13.38 -15.28 -6.87
CA LYS A 343 14.51 -16.20 -6.93
C LYS A 343 14.48 -17.09 -8.16
N ILE A 344 13.32 -17.64 -8.52
CA ILE A 344 13.18 -18.47 -9.74
C ILE A 344 13.36 -17.60 -11.00
N GLU A 345 12.95 -16.33 -10.97
CA GLU A 345 13.17 -15.38 -12.07
C GLU A 345 14.63 -14.91 -12.19
N GLY A 346 15.44 -15.09 -11.15
CA GLY A 346 16.81 -14.56 -11.09
C GLY A 346 16.85 -13.03 -11.06
N LYS A 347 15.82 -12.39 -10.48
CA LYS A 347 15.70 -10.92 -10.42
C LYS A 347 15.47 -10.46 -8.99
N SER A 348 16.15 -9.37 -8.60
CA SER A 348 15.85 -8.70 -7.33
C SER A 348 14.54 -7.92 -7.44
N GLY A 349 13.76 -7.87 -6.36
CA GLY A 349 12.47 -7.19 -6.32
C GLY A 349 12.20 -6.44 -5.01
N SER A 350 11.27 -5.51 -5.09
CA SER A 350 10.75 -4.71 -3.97
C SER A 350 9.23 -4.56 -4.16
N PRO A 351 8.45 -4.30 -3.10
CA PRO A 351 7.06 -3.93 -3.28
C PRO A 351 6.91 -2.53 -3.89
N GLU A 352 5.80 -2.31 -4.60
CA GLU A 352 5.37 -1.01 -5.09
C GLU A 352 5.18 -0.01 -3.93
N LYS A 353 5.55 1.25 -4.18
CA LYS A 353 5.48 2.35 -3.21
C LYS A 353 4.38 3.34 -3.62
N PRO A 354 3.67 3.95 -2.65
CA PRO A 354 3.90 3.85 -1.21
C PRO A 354 3.19 2.64 -0.57
N LEU A 355 3.84 2.03 0.42
CA LEU A 355 3.26 0.93 1.22
C LEU A 355 2.29 1.46 2.28
N SER A 356 1.28 0.66 2.64
CA SER A 356 0.52 0.89 3.88
C SER A 356 1.41 0.65 5.10
N ASP A 357 1.12 1.30 6.24
CA ASP A 357 1.93 1.13 7.47
C ASP A 357 2.06 -0.33 7.89
N LEU A 358 0.95 -1.08 7.83
CA LEU A 358 0.93 -2.51 8.15
C LEU A 358 1.78 -3.31 7.15
N GLY A 359 1.74 -2.94 5.88
CA GLY A 359 2.61 -3.49 4.83
C GLY A 359 4.08 -3.22 5.14
N LEU A 360 4.44 -1.97 5.41
CA LEU A 360 5.81 -1.55 5.70
C LEU A 360 6.39 -2.28 6.93
N LEU A 361 5.63 -2.38 8.02
CA LEU A 361 6.03 -3.14 9.21
C LEU A 361 6.26 -4.62 8.88
N SER A 362 5.38 -5.22 8.08
CA SER A 362 5.50 -6.62 7.65
C SER A 362 6.74 -6.86 6.80
N TYR A 363 7.03 -5.98 5.84
CA TYR A 363 8.22 -6.06 4.98
C TYR A 363 9.50 -5.84 5.78
N ARG A 364 9.59 -4.81 6.64
CA ARG A 364 10.74 -4.59 7.51
C ARG A 364 11.04 -5.80 8.40
N SER A 365 9.99 -6.38 8.99
CA SER A 365 10.12 -7.58 9.82
C SER A 365 10.60 -8.79 9.01
N TYR A 366 10.07 -8.99 7.80
CA TYR A 366 10.49 -10.06 6.90
C TYR A 366 11.95 -9.90 6.43
N TRP A 367 12.34 -8.70 5.98
CA TRP A 367 13.69 -8.43 5.50
C TRP A 367 14.72 -8.62 6.62
N ALA A 368 14.45 -8.08 7.82
CA ALA A 368 15.33 -8.25 8.96
C ALA A 368 15.53 -9.74 9.29
N GLN A 369 14.45 -10.53 9.35
CA GLN A 369 14.53 -11.96 9.61
C GLN A 369 15.31 -12.70 8.51
N THR A 370 15.02 -12.40 7.24
CA THR A 370 15.65 -13.10 6.11
C THR A 370 17.14 -12.80 6.01
N ILE A 371 17.54 -11.53 6.20
CA ILE A 371 18.94 -11.11 6.16
C ILE A 371 19.72 -11.67 7.35
N LEU A 372 19.18 -11.59 8.58
CA LEU A 372 19.83 -12.17 9.75
C LEU A 372 19.95 -13.70 9.67
N GLU A 373 18.91 -14.39 9.19
CA GLU A 373 18.95 -15.84 8.97
C GLU A 373 20.04 -16.21 7.96
N LEU A 374 20.20 -15.43 6.88
CA LEU A 374 21.27 -15.63 5.91
C LEU A 374 22.66 -15.41 6.52
N LEU A 375 22.85 -14.31 7.26
CA LEU A 375 24.13 -13.98 7.89
C LEU A 375 24.55 -15.07 8.89
N LEU A 376 23.61 -15.56 9.71
CA LEU A 376 23.89 -16.57 10.73
C LEU A 376 24.14 -17.98 10.18
N ASN A 377 23.52 -18.31 9.05
CA ASN A 377 23.73 -19.60 8.39
C ASN A 377 24.92 -19.60 7.41
N SER A 378 25.54 -18.44 7.20
CA SER A 378 26.70 -18.33 6.32
C SER A 378 27.92 -19.02 6.95
N LYS A 379 28.54 -19.91 6.19
CA LYS A 379 29.78 -20.59 6.62
C LYS A 379 30.97 -19.75 6.18
N ALA A 380 32.02 -19.78 6.99
CA ALA A 380 33.31 -19.26 6.61
C ALA A 380 33.81 -19.92 5.31
N THR A 381 34.34 -19.11 4.39
CA THR A 381 34.90 -19.58 3.12
C THR A 381 36.18 -20.40 3.34
N GLU A 382 36.89 -20.15 4.45
CA GLU A 382 38.10 -20.87 4.87
C GLU A 382 37.99 -21.29 6.34
N THR A 383 38.57 -22.44 6.70
CA THR A 383 38.64 -22.92 8.08
C THR A 383 39.41 -21.92 8.95
N GLY A 384 38.71 -21.20 9.82
CA GLY A 384 39.29 -20.26 10.79
C GLY A 384 39.09 -18.78 10.47
N GLN A 385 38.39 -18.42 9.39
CA GLN A 385 37.99 -17.04 9.12
C GLN A 385 36.53 -16.79 9.52
N ASP A 386 36.18 -15.53 9.80
CA ASP A 386 34.78 -15.14 9.94
C ASP A 386 34.09 -15.12 8.56
N PRO A 387 32.80 -15.49 8.46
CA PRO A 387 32.07 -15.41 7.20
C PRO A 387 31.98 -13.95 6.71
N ALA A 388 32.57 -13.67 5.55
CA ALA A 388 32.47 -12.37 4.89
C ALA A 388 31.37 -12.42 3.82
N LEU A 389 30.18 -11.89 4.14
CA LEU A 389 29.10 -11.66 3.16
C LEU A 389 29.08 -10.19 2.75
N SER A 390 29.23 -9.93 1.45
CA SER A 390 29.06 -8.59 0.90
C SER A 390 27.58 -8.24 0.76
N ILE A 391 27.27 -6.95 0.61
CA ILE A 391 25.90 -6.48 0.31
C ILE A 391 25.39 -7.13 -0.99
N ASN A 392 26.26 -7.34 -1.98
CA ASN A 392 25.89 -7.99 -3.24
C ASN A 392 25.47 -9.45 -3.00
N ASP A 393 26.22 -10.19 -2.17
CA ASP A 393 25.88 -11.58 -1.86
C ASP A 393 24.51 -11.70 -1.16
N ILE A 394 24.17 -10.73 -0.31
CA ILE A 394 22.86 -10.68 0.34
C ILE A 394 21.75 -10.43 -0.70
N VAL A 395 21.95 -9.47 -1.61
CA VAL A 395 21.00 -9.18 -2.70
C VAL A 395 20.79 -10.41 -3.58
N ASP A 396 21.86 -11.06 -4.01
CA ASP A 396 21.80 -12.19 -4.93
C ASP A 396 21.12 -13.42 -4.30
N ARG A 397 21.36 -13.69 -3.01
CA ARG A 397 20.78 -14.85 -2.30
C ARG A 397 19.35 -14.63 -1.82
N THR A 398 18.97 -13.39 -1.53
CA THR A 398 17.63 -13.06 -1.00
C THR A 398 16.68 -12.53 -2.07
N CYS A 399 17.21 -12.04 -3.19
CA CYS A 399 16.51 -11.26 -4.22
C CYS A 399 15.84 -9.99 -3.68
N ILE A 400 16.25 -9.49 -2.51
CA ILE A 400 15.84 -8.19 -1.98
C ILE A 400 16.66 -7.10 -2.69
N LYS A 401 16.02 -6.02 -3.16
CA LYS A 401 16.75 -4.90 -3.78
C LYS A 401 17.82 -4.34 -2.85
N ARG A 402 18.92 -3.85 -3.44
CA ARG A 402 20.07 -3.29 -2.70
C ARG A 402 19.66 -2.24 -1.67
N ASP A 403 18.80 -1.31 -2.06
CA ASP A 403 18.38 -0.21 -1.20
C ASP A 403 17.64 -0.72 0.04
N ASP A 404 16.80 -1.74 -0.11
CA ASP A 404 16.06 -2.36 0.99
C ASP A 404 17.00 -3.15 1.92
N VAL A 405 18.03 -3.81 1.37
CA VAL A 405 19.09 -4.46 2.16
C VAL A 405 19.85 -3.44 2.99
N ILE A 406 20.33 -2.36 2.37
CA ILE A 406 21.07 -1.29 3.07
C ILE A 406 20.19 -0.65 4.13
N ALA A 407 18.97 -0.27 3.79
CA ALA A 407 18.03 0.34 4.73
C ALA A 407 17.75 -0.59 5.93
N THR A 408 17.61 -1.90 5.68
CA THR A 408 17.39 -2.88 6.75
C THR A 408 18.61 -3.03 7.65
N LEU A 409 19.82 -3.18 7.09
CA LEU A 409 21.05 -3.30 7.88
C LEU A 409 21.35 -2.02 8.69
N SER A 410 21.08 -0.85 8.12
CA SER A 410 21.17 0.43 8.82
C SER A 410 20.15 0.53 9.95
N HIS A 411 18.90 0.13 9.73
CA HIS A 411 17.86 0.14 10.78
C HIS A 411 18.16 -0.84 11.92
N LEU A 412 18.82 -1.97 11.63
CA LEU A 412 19.30 -2.91 12.64
C LEU A 412 20.55 -2.42 13.37
N ASN A 413 21.15 -1.30 12.97
CA ASN A 413 22.42 -0.77 13.47
C ASN A 413 23.58 -1.78 13.39
N VAL A 414 23.62 -2.58 12.31
CA VAL A 414 24.67 -3.60 12.10
C VAL A 414 25.64 -3.23 10.98
N LEU A 415 25.39 -2.16 10.24
CA LEU A 415 26.20 -1.72 9.09
C LEU A 415 27.19 -0.63 9.50
N TYR A 416 28.48 -0.90 9.36
CA TYR A 416 29.57 0.02 9.66
C TYR A 416 30.38 0.34 8.40
N TYR A 417 30.96 1.53 8.34
CA TYR A 417 31.86 1.92 7.25
C TYR A 417 33.28 2.08 7.79
N VAL A 418 34.18 1.17 7.40
CA VAL A 418 35.55 1.10 7.91
C VAL A 418 36.51 1.06 6.72
N LYS A 419 37.44 2.02 6.66
CA LYS A 419 38.50 2.08 5.63
C LYS A 419 37.98 1.97 4.18
N GLY A 420 36.83 2.59 3.89
CA GLY A 420 36.24 2.56 2.55
C GLY A 420 35.36 1.36 2.23
N GLN A 421 35.10 0.48 3.20
CA GLN A 421 34.31 -0.74 3.01
C GLN A 421 33.19 -0.85 4.04
N HIS A 422 32.08 -1.47 3.62
CA HIS A 422 30.99 -1.81 4.52
C HIS A 422 31.29 -3.11 5.26
N VAL A 423 31.22 -3.07 6.58
CA VAL A 423 31.41 -4.20 7.49
C VAL A 423 30.11 -4.43 8.26
N ILE A 424 29.69 -5.69 8.38
CA ILE A 424 28.49 -6.07 9.13
C ILE A 424 28.92 -6.67 10.47
N TYR A 425 28.41 -6.14 11.58
CA TYR A 425 28.68 -6.65 12.92
C TYR A 425 27.36 -7.01 13.64
N LEU A 426 27.27 -8.23 14.16
CA LEU A 426 26.10 -8.74 14.87
C LEU A 426 26.40 -8.90 16.36
N SER A 427 25.65 -8.19 17.21
CA SER A 427 25.75 -8.35 18.67
C SER A 427 25.10 -9.67 19.14
N ARG A 428 25.57 -10.23 20.25
CA ARG A 428 24.99 -11.45 20.82
C ARG A 428 23.50 -11.31 21.15
N ASP A 429 23.10 -10.13 21.63
CA ASP A 429 21.70 -9.85 21.99
C ASP A 429 20.78 -9.88 20.76
N LEU A 430 21.23 -9.30 19.64
CA LEU A 430 20.50 -9.32 18.37
C LEU A 430 20.33 -10.76 17.87
N ILE A 431 21.37 -11.58 17.99
CA ILE A 431 21.34 -13.00 17.58
C ILE A 431 20.31 -13.77 18.42
N GLN A 432 20.32 -13.60 19.75
CA GLN A 432 19.37 -14.28 20.64
C GLN A 432 17.92 -13.82 20.37
N ALA A 433 17.71 -12.52 20.19
CA ALA A 433 16.40 -11.96 19.85
C ALA A 433 15.88 -12.52 18.53
N HIS A 434 16.73 -12.60 17.51
CA HIS A 434 16.41 -13.21 16.22
C HIS A 434 16.04 -14.69 16.38
N GLN A 435 16.84 -15.48 17.09
CA GLN A 435 16.56 -16.91 17.32
C GLN A 435 15.18 -17.13 17.98
N LYS A 436 14.86 -16.35 19.02
CA LYS A 436 13.56 -16.41 19.69
C LYS A 436 12.41 -16.02 18.75
N SER A 437 12.61 -15.01 17.90
CA SER A 437 11.64 -14.59 16.89
C SER A 437 11.38 -15.68 15.85
N MET A 438 12.44 -16.36 15.39
CA MET A 438 12.35 -17.42 14.39
C MET A 438 11.66 -18.68 14.92
N GLN A 439 11.82 -19.02 16.21
CA GLN A 439 11.09 -20.13 16.84
C GLN A 439 9.57 -19.94 16.84
N ARG A 440 9.09 -18.69 16.80
CA ARG A 440 7.65 -18.38 16.73
C ARG A 440 7.11 -18.40 15.30
N ARG A 441 7.99 -18.47 14.28
CA ARG A 441 7.60 -18.40 12.86
C ARG A 441 7.22 -19.78 12.34
N ASN A 442 5.95 -20.12 12.45
CA ASN A 442 5.42 -21.43 12.05
C ASN A 442 5.13 -21.57 10.55
N LEU A 443 4.91 -20.45 9.85
CA LEU A 443 4.62 -20.43 8.42
C LEU A 443 5.88 -20.07 7.63
N ARG A 444 6.36 -21.04 6.84
CA ARG A 444 7.49 -20.89 5.89
C ARG A 444 7.13 -21.51 4.55
N VAL A 445 7.49 -20.81 3.47
CA VAL A 445 7.43 -21.37 2.12
C VAL A 445 8.50 -22.44 2.00
N ASP A 446 8.12 -23.61 1.50
CA ASP A 446 9.09 -24.63 1.09
C ASP A 446 9.35 -24.48 -0.42
N PRO A 447 10.52 -23.99 -0.85
CA PRO A 447 10.80 -23.76 -2.27
C PRO A 447 10.69 -25.03 -3.12
N LYS A 448 10.85 -26.23 -2.53
CA LYS A 448 10.75 -27.50 -3.25
C LYS A 448 9.32 -27.85 -3.66
N LEU A 449 8.32 -27.28 -2.97
CA LEU A 449 6.90 -27.50 -3.26
C LEU A 449 6.32 -26.46 -4.21
N LEU A 450 7.13 -25.48 -4.64
CA LEU A 450 6.76 -24.45 -5.60
C LEU A 450 6.96 -24.99 -7.03
N ASN A 451 5.86 -25.41 -7.66
CA ASN A 451 5.83 -25.83 -9.06
C ASN A 451 5.50 -24.62 -9.95
N TRP A 452 6.52 -23.80 -10.21
CA TRP A 452 6.38 -22.57 -10.98
C TRP A 452 7.53 -22.38 -11.97
N LYS A 453 7.23 -21.75 -13.11
CA LYS A 453 8.22 -21.41 -14.15
C LYS A 453 8.02 -19.98 -14.60
N SER A 454 9.14 -19.26 -14.74
CA SER A 454 9.14 -17.89 -15.26
C SER A 454 8.61 -17.84 -16.69
N ARG A 455 7.82 -16.81 -16.98
CA ARG A 455 7.23 -16.55 -18.30
C ARG A 455 7.76 -15.23 -18.84
N ASP A 456 8.12 -15.24 -20.11
CA ASP A 456 8.50 -14.04 -20.86
C ASP A 456 7.24 -13.41 -21.45
N TRP A 457 6.74 -12.36 -20.79
CA TRP A 457 5.52 -11.65 -21.21
C TRP A 457 5.73 -10.70 -22.40
N SER A 458 7.00 -10.36 -22.70
CA SER A 458 7.36 -9.46 -23.81
C SER A 458 7.14 -10.11 -25.18
N LYS A 459 7.24 -11.44 -25.24
CA LYS A 459 6.98 -12.23 -26.44
C LYS A 459 5.48 -12.45 -26.58
N ARG A 460 4.79 -11.47 -27.18
CA ARG A 460 3.39 -11.62 -27.61
C ARG A 460 3.28 -12.75 -28.65
N GLY A 461 2.98 -13.97 -28.21
CA GLY A 461 2.76 -15.10 -29.11
C GLY A 461 1.93 -16.20 -28.45
N ARG A 462 0.64 -16.28 -28.82
CA ARG A 462 -0.33 -17.37 -28.58
C ARG A 462 -0.27 -18.04 -27.18
N TRP A 463 -0.92 -17.46 -26.17
CA TRP A 463 -1.14 -18.11 -24.87
C TRP A 463 -2.55 -17.87 -24.33
#